data_AF-A0A9N8X1V7-F1
#
_entry.id   AF-A0A9N8X1V7-F1
#
_cell.length_a   1.000
_cell.length_b   1.000
_cell.length_c   1.000
_cell.angle_alpha   90.00
_cell.angle_beta   90.00
_cell.angle_gamma   90.00
#
_symmetry.space_group_name_H-M   'P 1'
#
loop_
_entity.id
_entity.type
_entity.pdbx_description
1 polymer ?
#
loop_
_entity_poly.entity_id
_entity_poly.type
_entity_poly.pdbx_seq_one_letter_code
_entity_poly.pdbx_strand_id
1 'polypeptide(L)'
;MNTTAQPAANPLAHLFNNNEAWVARKLAEDPEYFSRLAHQQTPEYLWIGCSDSRVPANQIIGLPPGEVFVHRNIANVVVHSDLNCLSVIQFAVDLLKVKHIMVVGHYGCSGVGAALHGRRVGLADNWLHHVQDVRAKHAALLEEWPIGEARHRRLVELNTIEQVVNVCRTTIVNDAWARGQELTVHGWAYGVHDGRVRNLGMTTSAPDTLAATYERCVAAVSAGRAHAADNDVVAADAATLGDVPAVVEGVIKELKHE
;
A
#
# COMPACT_ATOMS: atom_id res chain seq x y z
N MET A 1 55.96 14.45 16.78
CA MET A 1 55.23 14.34 15.51
C MET A 1 53.77 14.12 15.87
N ASN A 2 52.97 15.17 15.81
CA ASN A 2 51.57 15.14 16.25
C ASN A 2 50.71 14.94 15.00
N THR A 3 50.28 13.70 14.76
CA THR A 3 49.32 13.39 13.70
C THR A 3 47.94 13.85 14.16
N THR A 4 47.57 15.08 13.80
CA THR A 4 46.19 15.53 13.87
C THR A 4 45.35 14.66 12.94
N ALA A 5 44.69 13.66 13.50
CA ALA A 5 43.67 12.90 12.81
C ALA A 5 42.59 13.89 12.35
N GLN A 6 42.46 14.11 11.04
CA GLN A 6 41.32 14.82 10.47
C GLN A 6 40.03 14.12 10.95
N PRO A 7 39.02 14.87 11.42
CA PRO A 7 37.75 14.27 11.76
C PRO A 7 37.20 13.58 10.50
N ALA A 8 36.91 12.29 10.60
CA ALA A 8 36.38 11.50 9.49
C ALA A 8 35.12 12.21 8.95
N ALA A 9 35.12 12.51 7.65
CA ALA A 9 33.99 13.16 6.99
C ALA A 9 32.72 12.34 7.23
N ASN A 10 31.59 13.02 7.47
CA ASN A 10 30.30 12.37 7.69
C ASN A 10 30.00 11.43 6.49
N PRO A 11 29.84 10.11 6.69
CA PRO A 11 29.61 9.17 5.59
C PRO A 11 28.31 9.43 4.81
N LEU A 12 27.38 10.19 5.41
CA LEU A 12 26.12 10.59 4.79
C LEU A 12 26.15 12.01 4.20
N ALA A 13 27.32 12.67 4.11
CA ALA A 13 27.44 14.02 3.56
C ALA A 13 26.81 14.16 2.16
N HIS A 14 26.89 13.11 1.33
CA HIS A 14 26.27 13.08 0.01
C HIS A 14 24.73 13.28 0.04
N LEU A 15 24.04 12.86 1.11
CA LEU A 15 22.59 13.08 1.25
C LEU A 15 22.24 14.55 1.51
N PHE A 16 23.09 15.29 2.23
CA PHE A 16 22.92 16.74 2.41
C PHE A 16 23.13 17.47 1.09
N ASN A 17 24.15 17.08 0.33
CA ASN A 17 24.39 17.63 -1.02
C ASN A 17 23.21 17.34 -1.96
N ASN A 18 22.63 16.14 -1.89
CA ASN A 18 21.43 15.77 -2.64
C ASN A 18 20.23 16.65 -2.26
N ASN A 19 20.05 16.92 -0.97
CA ASN A 19 18.99 17.80 -0.47
C ASN A 19 19.18 19.25 -0.92
N GLU A 20 20.38 19.81 -0.81
CA GLU A 20 20.69 21.16 -1.30
C GLU A 20 20.40 21.30 -2.79
N ALA A 21 20.84 20.33 -3.59
CA ALA A 21 20.54 20.29 -5.02
C ALA A 21 19.04 20.16 -5.31
N TRP A 22 18.30 19.40 -4.48
CA TRP A 22 16.84 19.27 -4.60
C TRP A 22 16.11 20.59 -4.26
N VAL A 23 16.49 21.25 -3.17
CA VAL A 23 15.95 22.56 -2.78
C VAL A 23 16.19 23.58 -3.89
N ALA A 24 17.41 23.66 -4.42
CA ALA A 24 17.75 24.58 -5.50
C ALA A 24 16.92 24.33 -6.77
N ARG A 25 16.75 23.06 -7.18
CA ARG A 25 15.88 22.70 -8.31
C ARG A 25 14.43 23.10 -8.07
N LYS A 26 13.88 22.82 -6.89
CA LYS A 26 12.49 23.14 -6.57
C LYS A 26 12.22 24.65 -6.54
N LEU A 27 13.12 25.44 -5.97
CA LEU A 27 13.00 26.90 -5.97
C LEU A 27 13.23 27.52 -7.35
N ALA A 28 14.02 26.89 -8.22
CA ALA A 28 14.16 27.32 -9.61
C ALA A 28 12.89 27.04 -10.43
N GLU A 29 12.18 25.94 -10.15
CA GLU A 29 10.89 25.62 -10.75
C GLU A 29 9.75 26.50 -10.19
N ASP A 30 9.72 26.71 -8.88
CA ASP A 30 8.69 27.44 -8.14
C ASP A 30 9.31 28.14 -6.90
N PRO A 31 9.60 29.46 -6.98
CA PRO A 31 10.18 30.21 -5.86
C PRO A 31 9.33 30.22 -4.58
N GLU A 32 8.03 29.98 -4.69
CA GLU A 32 7.11 29.97 -3.55
C GLU A 32 6.85 28.55 -3.02
N TYR A 33 7.48 27.52 -3.57
CA TYR A 33 7.24 26.11 -3.27
C TYR A 33 7.19 25.81 -1.77
N PHE A 34 8.24 26.19 -1.03
CA PHE A 34 8.32 25.91 0.42
C PHE A 34 7.42 26.82 1.24
N SER A 35 7.15 28.05 0.78
CA SER A 35 6.20 28.95 1.43
C SER A 35 4.79 28.34 1.38
N ARG A 36 4.37 27.87 0.20
CA ARG A 36 3.08 27.19 0.03
C ARG A 36 2.99 25.93 0.88
N LEU A 37 4.03 25.09 0.84
CA LEU A 37 4.09 23.85 1.62
C LEU A 37 3.98 24.10 3.13
N ALA A 38 4.59 25.17 3.65
CA ALA A 38 4.51 25.53 5.07
C ALA A 38 3.10 25.90 5.54
N HIS A 39 2.23 26.36 4.62
CA HIS A 39 0.85 26.77 4.93
C HIS A 39 -0.20 25.70 4.58
N GLN A 40 0.21 24.58 3.97
CA GLN A 40 -0.68 23.52 3.52
C GLN A 40 -0.75 22.40 4.57
N GLN A 41 -1.83 22.33 5.34
CA GLN A 41 -2.00 21.38 6.46
C GLN A 41 -3.37 20.69 6.52
N THR A 42 -4.14 20.67 5.43
CA THR A 42 -5.47 20.05 5.40
C THR A 42 -5.52 18.90 4.38
N PRO A 43 -4.80 17.78 4.61
CA PRO A 43 -4.88 16.65 3.70
C PRO A 43 -6.31 16.11 3.67
N GLU A 44 -6.81 15.78 2.48
CA GLU A 44 -8.13 15.12 2.34
C GLU A 44 -8.02 13.59 2.40
N TYR A 45 -6.79 13.06 2.35
CA TYR A 45 -6.52 11.63 2.19
C TYR A 45 -5.60 11.10 3.30
N LEU A 46 -5.95 9.95 3.88
CA LEU A 46 -5.06 9.11 4.66
C LEU A 46 -4.66 7.89 3.83
N TRP A 47 -3.36 7.68 3.64
CA TRP A 47 -2.78 6.51 2.98
C TRP A 47 -2.16 5.57 4.02
N ILE A 48 -2.70 4.35 4.13
CA ILE A 48 -2.11 3.26 4.91
C ILE A 48 -1.46 2.27 3.94
N GLY A 49 -0.12 2.28 3.90
CA GLY A 49 0.66 1.51 2.93
C GLY A 49 1.72 0.61 3.57
N CYS A 50 2.42 -0.14 2.73
CA CYS A 50 3.54 -0.96 3.18
C CYS A 50 4.78 -0.09 3.44
N SER A 51 5.62 -0.49 4.40
CA SER A 51 6.96 0.09 4.60
C SER A 51 7.92 -0.16 3.45
N ASP A 52 7.57 -1.03 2.49
CA ASP A 52 8.29 -1.17 1.23
C ASP A 52 8.36 0.18 0.51
N SER A 53 9.59 0.64 0.25
CA SER A 53 9.92 2.00 -0.15
C SER A 53 9.86 2.24 -1.67
N ARG A 54 9.40 1.25 -2.46
CA ARG A 54 9.54 1.28 -3.92
C ARG A 54 8.93 2.51 -4.60
N VAL A 55 7.82 3.07 -4.13
CA VAL A 55 7.30 4.38 -4.57
C VAL A 55 6.53 5.11 -3.44
N PRO A 56 6.76 6.43 -3.21
CA PRO A 56 5.97 7.28 -2.31
C PRO A 56 4.51 7.44 -2.76
N ALA A 57 3.57 7.52 -1.81
CA ALA A 57 2.12 7.59 -2.10
C ALA A 57 1.77 8.78 -3.02
N ASN A 58 2.27 9.96 -2.68
CA ASN A 58 2.02 11.21 -3.42
C ASN A 58 2.43 11.11 -4.90
N GLN A 59 3.52 10.39 -5.20
CA GLN A 59 3.97 10.17 -6.57
C GLN A 59 3.05 9.22 -7.33
N ILE A 60 2.54 8.17 -6.66
CA ILE A 60 1.62 7.19 -7.27
C ILE A 60 0.33 7.86 -7.73
N ILE A 61 -0.24 8.76 -6.91
CA ILE A 61 -1.54 9.40 -7.19
C ILE A 61 -1.44 10.83 -7.71
N GLY A 62 -0.22 11.29 -8.04
CA GLY A 62 0.00 12.60 -8.66
C GLY A 62 -0.40 13.80 -7.78
N LEU A 63 -0.33 13.65 -6.45
CA LEU A 63 -0.67 14.72 -5.51
C LEU A 63 0.58 15.43 -4.99
N PRO A 64 0.52 16.75 -4.73
CA PRO A 64 1.63 17.46 -4.13
C PRO A 64 1.87 17.02 -2.67
N PRO A 65 3.07 17.23 -2.12
CA PRO A 65 3.32 17.06 -0.69
C PRO A 65 2.34 17.89 0.16
N GLY A 66 1.89 17.34 1.29
CA GLY A 66 0.92 17.96 2.18
C GLY A 66 -0.54 17.56 1.94
N GLU A 67 -0.87 16.99 0.78
CA GLU A 67 -2.25 16.55 0.46
C GLU A 67 -2.60 15.15 0.98
N VAL A 68 -1.60 14.33 1.31
CA VAL A 68 -1.79 12.96 1.79
C VAL A 68 -1.10 12.79 3.13
N PHE A 69 -1.88 12.40 4.14
CA PHE A 69 -1.38 11.94 5.42
C PHE A 69 -1.01 10.46 5.30
N VAL A 70 0.17 10.04 5.78
CA VAL A 70 0.71 8.72 5.44
C VAL A 70 1.08 7.93 6.70
N HIS A 71 0.63 6.68 6.75
CA HIS A 71 1.13 5.65 7.66
C HIS A 71 1.71 4.48 6.89
N ARG A 72 2.80 3.90 7.41
CA ARG A 72 3.45 2.74 6.81
C ARG A 72 3.88 1.73 7.86
N ASN A 73 3.49 0.48 7.65
CA ASN A 73 4.01 -0.68 8.38
C ASN A 73 4.22 -1.87 7.41
N ILE A 74 4.85 -2.96 7.86
CA ILE A 74 5.09 -4.12 7.00
C ILE A 74 3.74 -4.73 6.58
N ALA A 75 3.52 -4.91 5.28
CA ALA A 75 2.29 -5.47 4.71
C ALA A 75 0.99 -4.70 5.04
N ASN A 76 1.09 -3.39 5.32
CA ASN A 76 -0.04 -2.46 5.45
C ASN A 76 -1.16 -2.95 6.38
N VAL A 77 -0.78 -3.62 7.46
CA VAL A 77 -1.68 -4.28 8.42
C VAL A 77 -2.29 -3.25 9.36
N VAL A 78 -3.60 -3.35 9.62
CA VAL A 78 -4.31 -2.58 10.62
C VAL A 78 -4.80 -3.55 11.69
N VAL A 79 -4.08 -3.60 12.82
CA VAL A 79 -4.45 -4.45 13.96
C VAL A 79 -5.42 -3.70 14.86
N HIS A 80 -6.46 -4.38 15.37
CA HIS A 80 -7.49 -3.78 16.24
C HIS A 80 -6.94 -3.08 17.50
N SER A 81 -5.73 -3.42 17.93
CA SER A 81 -5.07 -2.88 19.12
C SER A 81 -3.71 -2.23 18.82
N ASP A 82 -3.35 -2.02 17.55
CA ASP A 82 -2.10 -1.33 17.21
C ASP A 82 -2.26 0.18 17.42
N LEU A 83 -1.88 0.65 18.61
CA LEU A 83 -1.98 2.06 18.97
C LEU A 83 -1.17 2.98 18.04
N ASN A 84 -0.14 2.46 17.34
CA ASN A 84 0.60 3.24 16.35
C ASN A 84 -0.32 3.63 15.18
N CYS A 85 -0.88 2.64 14.48
CA CYS A 85 -1.80 2.89 13.36
C CYS A 85 -3.09 3.59 13.82
N LEU A 86 -3.67 3.19 14.95
CA LEU A 86 -4.92 3.77 15.45
C LEU A 86 -4.76 5.25 15.82
N SER A 87 -3.60 5.66 16.37
CA SER A 87 -3.33 7.07 16.66
C SER A 87 -3.29 7.91 15.37
N VAL A 88 -2.69 7.37 14.30
CA VAL A 88 -2.69 8.04 12.98
C VAL A 88 -4.11 8.16 12.44
N ILE A 89 -4.89 7.08 12.48
CA ILE A 89 -6.28 7.09 12.00
C ILE A 89 -7.11 8.11 12.79
N GLN A 90 -7.00 8.13 14.12
CA GLN A 90 -7.72 9.08 14.96
C GLN A 90 -7.33 10.51 14.65
N PHE A 91 -6.03 10.80 14.54
CA PHE A 91 -5.55 12.14 14.20
C PHE A 91 -6.05 12.59 12.83
N ALA A 92 -5.98 11.73 11.82
CA ALA A 92 -6.45 12.03 10.47
C ALA A 92 -7.96 12.29 10.43
N VAL A 93 -8.75 11.44 11.08
CA VAL A 93 -10.21 11.51 11.05
C VAL A 93 -10.76 12.62 11.95
N ASP A 94 -10.28 12.71 13.19
CA ASP A 94 -10.88 13.60 14.19
C ASP A 94 -10.29 15.01 14.14
N LEU A 95 -9.01 15.16 13.84
CA LEU A 95 -8.35 16.48 13.82
C LEU A 95 -8.22 17.03 12.40
N LEU A 96 -7.62 16.26 11.47
CA LEU A 96 -7.39 16.73 10.10
C LEU A 96 -8.66 16.67 9.23
N LYS A 97 -9.68 15.94 9.66
CA LYS A 97 -10.96 15.76 8.94
C LYS A 97 -10.77 15.25 7.51
N VAL A 98 -9.88 14.26 7.33
CA VAL A 98 -9.72 13.59 6.04
C VAL A 98 -11.08 13.02 5.57
N LYS A 99 -11.32 13.06 4.26
CA LYS A 99 -12.53 12.53 3.63
C LYS A 99 -12.37 11.07 3.20
N HIS A 100 -11.13 10.65 2.94
CA HIS A 100 -10.82 9.34 2.40
C HIS A 100 -9.70 8.66 3.19
N ILE A 101 -9.89 7.38 3.51
CA ILE A 101 -8.83 6.49 3.98
C ILE A 101 -8.60 5.44 2.91
N MET A 102 -7.39 5.34 2.38
CA MET A 102 -7.00 4.28 1.46
C MET A 102 -6.04 3.31 2.15
N VAL A 103 -6.45 2.05 2.28
CA VAL A 103 -5.53 0.95 2.58
C VAL A 103 -5.02 0.40 1.27
N VAL A 104 -3.70 0.45 1.07
CA VAL A 104 -3.08 0.14 -0.22
C VAL A 104 -2.04 -0.96 -0.07
N GLY A 105 -2.42 -2.15 -0.54
CA GLY A 105 -1.50 -3.26 -0.77
C GLY A 105 -0.65 -3.04 -2.02
N HIS A 106 0.40 -3.83 -2.19
CA HIS A 106 1.19 -3.80 -3.42
C HIS A 106 1.69 -5.19 -3.81
N TYR A 107 1.69 -5.46 -5.12
CA TYR A 107 2.16 -6.74 -5.63
C TYR A 107 3.67 -6.92 -5.45
N GLY A 108 4.08 -8.16 -5.20
CA GLY A 108 5.45 -8.48 -4.82
C GLY A 108 5.84 -7.98 -3.42
N CYS A 109 4.89 -7.74 -2.51
CA CYS A 109 5.16 -7.45 -1.10
C CYS A 109 5.97 -8.56 -0.43
N SER A 110 7.14 -8.22 0.12
CA SER A 110 8.03 -9.16 0.80
C SER A 110 7.43 -9.72 2.10
N GLY A 111 6.72 -8.90 2.87
CA GLY A 111 6.02 -9.35 4.08
C GLY A 111 4.92 -10.36 3.78
N VAL A 112 4.07 -10.07 2.78
CA VAL A 112 3.04 -11.01 2.32
C VAL A 112 3.68 -12.28 1.75
N GLY A 113 4.78 -12.18 1.01
CA GLY A 113 5.51 -13.34 0.51
C GLY A 113 6.07 -14.22 1.62
N ALA A 114 6.65 -13.61 2.67
CA ALA A 114 7.14 -14.32 3.83
C ALA A 114 5.99 -15.04 4.58
N ALA A 115 4.85 -14.37 4.75
CA ALA A 115 3.65 -14.97 5.34
C ALA A 115 3.09 -16.13 4.49
N LEU A 116 3.05 -15.97 3.16
CA LEU A 116 2.55 -16.99 2.24
C LEU A 116 3.38 -18.27 2.33
N HIS A 117 4.71 -18.14 2.29
CA HIS A 117 5.64 -19.27 2.25
C HIS A 117 6.12 -19.75 3.63
N GLY A 118 5.65 -19.13 4.72
CA GLY A 118 6.10 -19.48 6.08
C GLY A 118 7.60 -19.23 6.31
N ARG A 119 8.17 -18.22 5.64
CA ARG A 119 9.60 -17.89 5.77
C ARG A 119 9.84 -17.22 7.13
N ARG A 120 10.77 -17.77 7.91
CA ARG A 120 11.22 -17.18 9.18
C ARG A 120 12.03 -15.91 8.92
N VAL A 121 11.65 -14.83 9.60
CA VAL A 121 12.33 -13.52 9.61
C VAL A 121 12.85 -13.17 11.00
N GLY A 122 12.17 -13.63 12.07
CA GLY A 122 12.50 -13.30 13.45
C GLY A 122 11.36 -12.55 14.13
N LEU A 123 11.62 -11.41 14.76
CA LEU A 123 10.59 -10.66 15.50
C LEU A 123 9.38 -10.30 14.62
N ALA A 124 9.63 -9.96 13.36
CA ALA A 124 8.59 -9.64 12.38
C ALA A 124 7.63 -10.80 12.10
N ASP A 125 7.99 -12.05 12.41
CA ASP A 125 7.10 -13.20 12.26
C ASP A 125 5.80 -13.00 13.06
N ASN A 126 5.90 -12.42 14.27
CA ASN A 126 4.73 -12.12 15.12
C ASN A 126 3.78 -11.11 14.47
N TRP A 127 4.32 -10.10 13.78
CA TRP A 127 3.53 -9.15 13.02
C TRP A 127 2.91 -9.81 11.78
N LEU A 128 3.69 -10.64 11.08
CA LEU A 128 3.24 -11.34 9.88
C LEU A 128 2.22 -12.44 10.17
N HIS A 129 2.05 -12.88 11.42
CA HIS A 129 0.94 -13.75 11.81
C HIS A 129 -0.42 -13.14 11.46
N HIS A 130 -0.58 -11.81 11.52
CA HIS A 130 -1.83 -11.16 11.07
C HIS A 130 -2.13 -11.39 9.59
N VAL A 131 -1.09 -11.46 8.74
CA VAL A 131 -1.27 -11.81 7.31
C VAL A 131 -1.48 -13.32 7.15
N GLN A 132 -0.87 -14.15 8.00
CA GLN A 132 -1.12 -15.59 8.02
C GLN A 132 -2.55 -15.93 8.47
N ASP A 133 -3.14 -15.14 9.36
CA ASP A 133 -4.55 -15.27 9.77
C ASP A 133 -5.48 -14.99 8.58
N VAL A 134 -5.18 -13.97 7.77
CA VAL A 134 -5.90 -13.73 6.50
C VAL A 134 -5.73 -14.93 5.55
N ARG A 135 -4.51 -15.45 5.41
CA ARG A 135 -4.24 -16.64 4.59
C ARG A 135 -5.04 -17.85 5.08
N ALA A 136 -5.11 -18.08 6.39
CA ALA A 136 -5.85 -19.18 6.98
C ALA A 136 -7.37 -19.01 6.79
N LYS A 137 -7.89 -17.80 7.01
CA LYS A 137 -9.30 -17.44 6.82
C LYS A 137 -9.78 -17.72 5.39
N HIS A 138 -8.92 -17.48 4.40
CA HIS A 138 -9.23 -17.62 2.97
C HIS A 138 -8.54 -18.81 2.31
N ALA A 139 -8.17 -19.84 3.08
CA ALA A 139 -7.37 -20.96 2.56
C ALA A 139 -8.03 -21.64 1.33
N ALA A 140 -9.32 -21.95 1.41
CA ALA A 140 -10.05 -22.59 0.31
C ALA A 140 -10.04 -21.76 -0.98
N LEU A 141 -10.22 -20.43 -0.87
CA LEU A 141 -10.19 -19.53 -2.02
C LEU A 141 -8.77 -19.43 -2.60
N LEU A 142 -7.74 -19.40 -1.74
CA LEU A 142 -6.34 -19.36 -2.19
C LEU A 142 -5.90 -20.67 -2.86
N GLU A 143 -6.52 -21.79 -2.51
CA GLU A 143 -6.27 -23.11 -3.13
C GLU A 143 -6.76 -23.19 -4.57
N GLU A 144 -7.75 -22.37 -4.97
CA GLU A 144 -8.19 -22.23 -6.37
C GLU A 144 -7.06 -21.71 -7.29
N TRP A 145 -6.09 -21.00 -6.72
CA TRP A 145 -4.99 -20.39 -7.46
C TRP A 145 -3.69 -21.19 -7.30
N PRO A 146 -2.90 -21.36 -8.39
CA PRO A 146 -1.59 -22.00 -8.29
C PRO A 146 -0.68 -21.31 -7.28
N ILE A 147 0.09 -22.11 -6.53
CA ILE A 147 1.13 -21.58 -5.64
C ILE A 147 2.15 -20.77 -6.46
N GLY A 148 2.64 -19.67 -5.88
CA GLY A 148 3.55 -18.76 -6.55
C GLY A 148 2.94 -17.36 -6.71
N GLU A 149 3.19 -16.71 -7.84
CA GLU A 149 2.78 -15.32 -8.07
C GLU A 149 1.27 -15.15 -8.02
N ALA A 150 0.49 -16.05 -8.64
CA ALA A 150 -0.97 -15.97 -8.65
C ALA A 150 -1.53 -15.93 -7.22
N ARG A 151 -1.17 -16.90 -6.38
CA ARG A 151 -1.61 -16.93 -4.97
C ARG A 151 -1.05 -15.76 -4.15
N HIS A 152 0.16 -15.28 -4.44
CA HIS A 152 0.71 -14.08 -3.81
C HIS A 152 -0.14 -12.84 -4.08
N ARG A 153 -0.50 -12.60 -5.35
CA ARG A 153 -1.36 -11.46 -5.73
C ARG A 153 -2.71 -11.50 -5.03
N ARG A 154 -3.35 -12.68 -5.00
CA ARG A 154 -4.63 -12.87 -4.30
C ARG A 154 -4.52 -12.66 -2.80
N LEU A 155 -3.43 -13.09 -2.17
CA LEU A 155 -3.21 -12.83 -0.73
C LEU A 155 -2.96 -11.34 -0.44
N VAL A 156 -2.28 -10.60 -1.33
CA VAL A 156 -2.14 -9.12 -1.20
C VAL A 156 -3.51 -8.44 -1.23
N GLU A 157 -4.37 -8.83 -2.16
CA GLU A 157 -5.72 -8.28 -2.33
C GLU A 157 -6.61 -8.60 -1.13
N LEU A 158 -6.65 -9.87 -0.71
CA LEU A 158 -7.40 -10.31 0.48
C LEU A 158 -6.89 -9.62 1.75
N ASN A 159 -5.58 -9.50 1.93
CA ASN A 159 -5.01 -8.75 3.06
C ASN A 159 -5.53 -7.32 3.07
N THR A 160 -5.48 -6.63 1.93
CA THR A 160 -5.97 -5.26 1.79
C THR A 160 -7.46 -5.17 2.15
N ILE A 161 -8.30 -6.07 1.62
CA ILE A 161 -9.74 -6.12 1.92
C ILE A 161 -9.98 -6.29 3.43
N GLU A 162 -9.29 -7.23 4.07
CA GLU A 162 -9.41 -7.48 5.52
C GLU A 162 -8.94 -6.27 6.34
N GLN A 163 -7.88 -5.59 5.92
CA GLN A 163 -7.42 -4.39 6.61
C GLN A 163 -8.41 -3.23 6.47
N VAL A 164 -9.10 -3.09 5.34
CA VAL A 164 -10.23 -2.14 5.22
C VAL A 164 -11.34 -2.47 6.22
N VAL A 165 -11.69 -3.75 6.35
CA VAL A 165 -12.67 -4.20 7.36
C VAL A 165 -12.20 -3.82 8.76
N ASN A 166 -10.91 -3.98 9.07
CA ASN A 166 -10.36 -3.62 10.37
C ASN A 166 -10.44 -2.11 10.65
N VAL A 167 -10.12 -1.26 9.67
CA VAL A 167 -10.29 0.20 9.75
C VAL A 167 -11.76 0.55 10.04
N CYS A 168 -12.70 -0.04 9.29
CA CYS A 168 -14.14 0.22 9.44
C CYS A 168 -14.71 -0.26 10.79
N ARG A 169 -14.03 -1.21 11.46
CA ARG A 169 -14.41 -1.73 12.78
C ARG A 169 -13.81 -0.94 13.94
N THR A 170 -12.94 0.03 13.68
CA THR A 170 -12.40 0.90 14.73
C THR A 170 -13.52 1.75 15.34
N THR A 171 -13.41 2.06 16.63
CA THR A 171 -14.32 3.02 17.28
C THR A 171 -14.25 4.37 16.58
N ILE A 172 -13.06 4.79 16.16
CA ILE A 172 -12.79 6.06 15.47
C ILE A 172 -13.68 6.24 14.22
N VAL A 173 -13.70 5.25 13.33
CA VAL A 173 -14.46 5.34 12.07
C VAL A 173 -15.95 5.22 12.33
N ASN A 174 -16.37 4.34 13.25
CA ASN A 174 -17.78 4.21 13.62
C ASN A 174 -18.32 5.49 14.26
N ASP A 175 -17.55 6.11 15.17
CA ASP A 175 -17.92 7.38 15.80
C ASP A 175 -17.96 8.52 14.76
N ALA A 176 -17.11 8.48 13.74
CA ALA A 176 -17.13 9.44 12.62
C ALA A 176 -18.40 9.33 11.78
N TRP A 177 -18.80 8.11 11.41
CA TRP A 177 -20.06 7.89 10.71
C TRP A 177 -21.27 8.22 11.58
N ALA A 178 -21.26 7.84 12.87
CA ALA A 178 -22.35 8.10 13.80
C ALA A 178 -22.61 9.60 14.01
N ARG A 179 -21.56 10.43 14.01
CA ARG A 179 -21.68 11.90 14.09
C ARG A 179 -21.91 12.59 12.74
N GLY A 180 -22.11 11.83 11.66
CA GLY A 180 -22.39 12.36 10.33
C GLY A 180 -21.18 12.98 9.61
N GLN A 181 -19.96 12.66 10.03
CA GLN A 181 -18.76 13.11 9.31
C GLN A 181 -18.64 12.32 7.99
N GLU A 182 -18.48 13.04 6.87
CA GLU A 182 -18.20 12.43 5.57
C GLU A 182 -16.83 11.73 5.61
N LEU A 183 -16.85 10.41 5.49
CA LEU A 183 -15.66 9.58 5.51
C LEU A 183 -15.88 8.31 4.69
N THR A 184 -14.99 8.03 3.74
CA THR A 184 -15.02 6.80 2.94
C THR A 184 -13.72 6.03 3.08
N VAL A 185 -13.81 4.71 3.22
CA VAL A 185 -12.64 3.81 3.33
C VAL A 185 -12.54 2.95 2.07
N HIS A 186 -11.33 2.88 1.50
CA HIS A 186 -11.03 2.22 0.23
C HIS A 186 -9.93 1.17 0.37
N GLY A 187 -10.04 0.08 -0.39
CA GLY A 187 -9.00 -0.94 -0.55
C GLY A 187 -8.47 -0.97 -1.98
N TRP A 188 -7.18 -0.67 -2.15
CA TRP A 188 -6.51 -0.66 -3.46
C TRP A 188 -5.28 -1.58 -3.48
N ALA A 189 -4.87 -2.01 -4.68
CA ALA A 189 -3.62 -2.71 -4.90
C ALA A 189 -2.76 -1.97 -5.94
N TYR A 190 -1.48 -1.75 -5.63
CA TYR A 190 -0.53 -1.11 -6.52
C TYR A 190 0.43 -2.12 -7.16
N GLY A 191 0.54 -2.08 -8.49
CA GLY A 191 1.52 -2.84 -9.24
C GLY A 191 2.84 -2.09 -9.34
N VAL A 192 3.88 -2.58 -8.65
CA VAL A 192 5.21 -1.97 -8.76
C VAL A 192 5.85 -2.23 -10.14
N HIS A 193 5.40 -3.29 -10.82
CA HIS A 193 5.89 -3.69 -12.15
C HIS A 193 5.37 -2.78 -13.27
N ASP A 194 4.20 -2.15 -13.10
CA ASP A 194 3.53 -1.38 -14.15
C ASP A 194 3.11 0.03 -13.73
N GLY A 195 3.27 0.38 -12.46
CA GLY A 195 2.90 1.69 -11.92
C GLY A 195 1.40 1.91 -11.77
N ARG A 196 0.56 0.88 -11.92
CA ARG A 196 -0.91 1.03 -11.92
C ARG A 196 -1.53 0.73 -10.56
N VAL A 197 -2.46 1.59 -10.15
CA VAL A 197 -3.37 1.33 -9.02
C VAL A 197 -4.60 0.60 -9.52
N ARG A 198 -5.01 -0.44 -8.79
CA ARG A 198 -6.21 -1.23 -9.07
C ARG A 198 -7.17 -1.10 -7.91
N ASN A 199 -8.42 -0.81 -8.24
CA ASN A 199 -9.50 -0.72 -7.27
C ASN A 199 -10.06 -2.13 -7.01
N LEU A 200 -10.06 -2.58 -5.76
CA LEU A 200 -10.57 -3.90 -5.39
C LEU A 200 -12.10 -3.94 -5.24
N GLY A 201 -12.78 -2.83 -5.53
CA GLY A 201 -14.22 -2.64 -5.27
C GLY A 201 -14.56 -2.49 -3.78
N MET A 202 -13.56 -2.61 -2.89
CA MET A 202 -13.72 -2.51 -1.45
C MET A 202 -13.79 -1.05 -1.04
N THR A 203 -14.95 -0.43 -1.24
CA THR A 203 -15.23 0.96 -0.86
C THR A 203 -16.49 1.01 -0.01
N THR A 204 -16.42 1.67 1.15
CA THR A 204 -17.58 1.84 2.03
C THR A 204 -17.55 3.20 2.71
N SER A 205 -18.72 3.83 2.79
CA SER A 205 -18.94 5.13 3.46
C SER A 205 -19.89 5.02 4.65
N ALA A 206 -20.35 3.80 4.95
CA ALA A 206 -21.27 3.50 6.03
C ALA A 206 -21.05 2.08 6.56
N PRO A 207 -21.42 1.80 7.83
CA PRO A 207 -21.28 0.46 8.41
C PRO A 207 -22.21 -0.57 7.75
N ASP A 208 -23.43 -0.18 7.36
CA ASP A 208 -24.45 -1.10 6.84
C ASP A 208 -24.06 -1.72 5.49
N THR A 209 -23.24 -1.02 4.69
CA THR A 209 -22.77 -1.52 3.39
C THR A 209 -21.53 -2.42 3.50
N LEU A 210 -20.87 -2.47 4.67
CA LEU A 210 -19.58 -3.12 4.83
C LEU A 210 -19.65 -4.63 4.54
N ALA A 211 -20.63 -5.33 5.13
CA ALA A 211 -20.76 -6.78 4.99
C ALA A 211 -21.01 -7.19 3.53
N ALA A 212 -21.99 -6.56 2.88
CA ALA A 212 -22.31 -6.83 1.48
C ALA A 212 -21.14 -6.48 0.54
N THR A 213 -20.41 -5.39 0.80
CA THR A 213 -19.24 -5.03 0.00
C THR A 213 -18.11 -6.03 0.20
N TYR A 214 -17.82 -6.43 1.44
CA TYR A 214 -16.83 -7.45 1.75
C TYR A 214 -17.11 -8.76 1.01
N GLU A 215 -18.34 -9.28 1.10
CA GLU A 215 -18.73 -10.53 0.42
C GLU A 215 -18.54 -10.46 -1.09
N ARG A 216 -18.96 -9.35 -1.71
CA ARG A 216 -18.74 -9.13 -3.16
C ARG A 216 -17.27 -9.11 -3.52
N CYS A 217 -16.44 -8.39 -2.75
CA CYS A 217 -15.01 -8.28 -3.01
C CYS A 217 -14.30 -9.62 -2.85
N VAL A 218 -14.59 -10.38 -1.77
CA VAL A 218 -14.01 -11.72 -1.58
C VAL A 218 -14.42 -12.65 -2.72
N ALA A 219 -15.70 -12.64 -3.12
CA ALA A 219 -16.17 -13.45 -4.24
C ALA A 219 -15.46 -13.11 -5.57
N ALA A 220 -15.13 -11.84 -5.81
CA ALA A 220 -14.41 -11.39 -7.01
C ALA A 220 -12.96 -11.91 -7.09
N VAL A 221 -12.36 -12.31 -5.97
CA VAL A 221 -11.00 -12.89 -5.92
C VAL A 221 -11.00 -14.36 -6.38
N SER A 222 -12.15 -15.03 -6.45
CA SER A 222 -12.25 -16.43 -6.90
C SER A 222 -11.81 -16.61 -8.36
N ALA A 223 -11.14 -17.73 -8.65
CA ALA A 223 -10.71 -18.08 -10.01
C ALA A 223 -11.89 -18.21 -10.98
N GLY A 224 -13.06 -18.67 -10.50
CA GLY A 224 -14.27 -18.79 -11.33
C GLY A 224 -14.85 -17.45 -11.79
N ARG A 225 -14.49 -16.34 -11.14
CA ARG A 225 -14.93 -14.98 -11.48
C ARG A 225 -13.85 -14.11 -12.11
N ALA A 226 -12.64 -14.65 -12.26
CA ALA A 226 -11.48 -14.00 -12.87
C ALA A 226 -11.72 -13.39 -14.26
N HIS A 227 -12.67 -13.95 -15.02
CA HIS A 227 -13.02 -13.55 -16.38
C HIS A 227 -14.26 -12.65 -16.47
N ALA A 228 -14.92 -12.33 -15.36
CA ALA A 228 -16.02 -11.39 -15.35
C ALA A 228 -15.47 -9.96 -15.42
N ALA A 229 -15.95 -9.17 -16.38
CA ALA A 229 -15.51 -7.79 -16.60
C ALA A 229 -15.77 -6.85 -15.40
N ASP A 230 -16.61 -7.27 -14.44
CA ASP A 230 -16.96 -6.53 -13.24
C ASP A 230 -16.00 -6.86 -12.09
N ASN A 231 -14.79 -6.32 -12.19
CA ASN A 231 -13.80 -6.00 -11.14
C ASN A 231 -12.40 -6.19 -11.71
N ASP A 232 -11.99 -5.17 -12.49
CA ASP A 232 -10.75 -5.14 -13.24
C ASP A 232 -9.51 -5.06 -12.34
N VAL A 233 -9.13 -6.22 -11.83
CA VAL A 233 -7.86 -6.51 -11.16
C VAL A 233 -7.30 -7.84 -11.70
N VAL A 234 -8.19 -8.76 -12.07
CA VAL A 234 -7.85 -10.12 -12.49
C VAL A 234 -7.69 -10.26 -14.00
N ALA A 235 -8.56 -9.61 -14.78
CA ALA A 235 -8.56 -9.74 -16.25
C ALA A 235 -7.42 -8.95 -16.91
N ALA A 236 -7.14 -7.72 -16.46
CA ALA A 236 -6.04 -6.91 -17.02
C ALA A 236 -4.65 -7.51 -16.77
N ASP A 237 -4.44 -8.24 -15.67
CA ASP A 237 -3.13 -8.83 -15.32
C ASP A 237 -2.92 -10.25 -15.85
N ALA A 238 -3.99 -11.06 -15.90
CA ALA A 238 -3.92 -12.39 -16.51
C ALA A 238 -3.67 -12.30 -18.03
N ALA A 239 -4.17 -11.25 -18.69
CA ALA A 239 -3.90 -10.98 -20.10
C ALA A 239 -2.40 -10.72 -20.37
N THR A 240 -1.67 -10.14 -19.40
CA THR A 240 -0.22 -9.86 -19.51
C THR A 240 0.65 -11.05 -19.09
N LEU A 241 0.16 -11.93 -18.21
CA LEU A 241 0.85 -13.18 -17.83
C LEU A 241 0.82 -14.25 -18.93
N GLY A 242 -0.05 -14.11 -19.94
CA GLY A 242 -0.01 -14.94 -21.15
C GLY A 242 1.23 -14.73 -22.01
N ASP A 243 2.01 -13.67 -21.76
CA ASP A 243 3.17 -13.27 -22.57
C ASP A 243 4.53 -13.49 -21.88
N VAL A 244 4.54 -14.24 -20.77
CA VAL A 244 5.77 -14.61 -20.06
C VAL A 244 6.79 -15.34 -20.96
N PRO A 245 6.40 -16.24 -21.90
CA PRO A 245 7.36 -16.83 -22.82
C PRO A 245 8.06 -15.79 -23.70
N ALA A 246 7.34 -14.79 -24.23
CA ALA A 246 7.91 -13.77 -25.12
C ALA A 246 8.82 -12.78 -24.38
N VAL A 247 8.45 -12.41 -23.14
CA VAL A 247 9.27 -11.53 -22.29
C VAL A 247 10.56 -12.24 -21.85
N VAL A 248 10.49 -13.53 -21.51
CA VAL A 248 11.69 -14.33 -21.18
C VAL A 248 12.58 -14.54 -22.41
N GLU A 249 11.99 -14.78 -23.58
CA GLU A 249 12.73 -14.93 -24.83
C GLU A 249 13.41 -13.62 -25.27
N GLY A 250 12.75 -12.46 -25.07
CA GLY A 250 13.33 -11.13 -25.33
C GLY A 250 14.50 -10.79 -24.41
N VAL A 251 14.39 -11.09 -23.12
CA VAL A 251 15.47 -10.85 -22.14
C VAL A 251 16.65 -11.80 -22.34
N ILE A 252 16.41 -13.05 -22.76
CA ILE A 252 17.48 -14.00 -23.10
C ILE A 252 18.23 -13.57 -24.37
N LYS A 253 17.55 -12.95 -25.35
CA LYS A 253 18.18 -12.40 -26.55
C LYS A 253 19.07 -11.19 -26.25
N GLU A 254 18.56 -10.22 -25.46
CA GLU A 254 19.35 -9.05 -25.06
C GLU A 254 20.61 -9.41 -24.25
N LEU A 255 20.57 -10.47 -23.44
CA LEU A 255 21.71 -10.95 -22.67
C LEU A 255 22.72 -11.78 -23.49
N LYS A 256 22.35 -12.23 -24.69
CA LYS A 256 23.24 -13.03 -25.55
C LYS A 256 23.84 -12.27 -26.74
N HIS A 257 23.48 -10.99 -26.93
CA HIS A 257 23.82 -10.26 -28.16
C HIS A 257 23.43 -11.05 -29.44
N GLU A 258 22.25 -11.69 -29.39
CA GLU A 258 21.51 -12.27 -30.52
C GLU A 258 20.01 -12.12 -30.27
#